data_AF-A0A535TDK6-F1
#
_entry.id   AF-A0A535TDK6-F1
#
_cell.length_a   1.000
_cell.length_b   1.000
_cell.length_c   1.000
_cell.angle_alpha   90.00
_cell.angle_beta   90.00
_cell.angle_gamma   90.00
#
_symmetry.space_group_name_H-M   'P 1'
#
loop_
_entity.id
_entity.type
_entity.pdbx_description
1 polymer ?
#
loop_
_entity_poly.entity_id
_entity_poly.type
_entity_poly.pdbx_seq_one_letter_code
_entity_poly.pdbx_strand_id
1 'polypeptide(L)'
;MSVLTRRTAPLRVPTRSMHMVERNVMAYRHNWIVILSGFFEPVLYLLGIGFGLGSLVPAVSTGGGHTVSYAMFVAPALMATSAMNGAVYESTSNFFYKLRYAKTFEAVIQTPVGVEDAALGEVIWAVMR
;
A
#
# COMPACT_ATOMS: atom_id res chain seq x y z
N MET A 1 4.65 36.78 32.04
CA MET A 1 4.50 36.39 30.62
C MET A 1 5.67 35.47 30.27
N SER A 2 5.51 34.17 30.49
CA SER A 2 6.61 33.18 30.37
C SER A 2 6.67 32.63 28.95
N VAL A 3 7.76 32.90 28.25
CA VAL A 3 8.00 32.47 26.87
C VAL A 3 8.37 30.99 26.87
N LEU A 4 7.50 30.16 26.31
CA LEU A 4 7.73 28.73 26.08
C LEU A 4 8.83 28.57 25.02
N THR A 5 10.06 28.31 25.48
CA THR A 5 11.18 27.90 24.64
C THR A 5 10.85 26.55 24.00
N ARG A 6 10.38 26.57 22.74
CA ARG A 6 10.30 25.38 21.87
C ARG A 6 11.72 24.83 21.71
N ARG A 7 12.04 23.76 22.44
CA ARG A 7 13.21 22.93 22.14
C ARG A 7 12.96 22.26 20.79
N THR A 8 13.55 22.78 19.72
CA THR A 8 13.66 22.06 18.45
C THR A 8 14.65 20.92 18.66
N ALA A 9 14.15 19.70 18.75
CA ALA A 9 15.00 18.50 18.78
C ALA A 9 15.87 18.49 17.50
N PRO A 10 17.18 18.17 17.60
CA PRO A 10 18.02 18.08 16.43
C PRO A 10 17.50 16.94 15.53
N LEU A 11 17.24 17.25 14.25
CA LEU A 11 16.90 16.26 13.23
C LEU A 11 18.07 15.27 13.10
N ARG A 12 17.98 14.16 13.83
CA ARG A 12 18.96 13.07 13.76
C ARG A 12 18.62 12.25 12.53
N VAL A 13 19.54 12.19 11.59
CA VAL A 13 19.35 11.47 10.31
C VAL A 13 19.06 9.99 10.63
N PRO A 14 17.98 9.41 10.06
CA PRO A 14 17.42 8.15 10.53
C PRO A 14 18.17 6.96 9.92
N THR A 15 19.44 6.77 10.28
CA THR A 15 20.21 5.59 9.80
C THR A 15 19.58 4.28 10.32
N ARG A 16 18.84 4.34 11.43
CA ARG A 16 18.20 3.18 12.07
C ARG A 16 16.83 2.82 11.49
N SER A 17 16.13 3.76 10.83
CA SER A 17 14.84 3.46 10.18
C SER A 17 14.97 2.44 9.06
N MET A 18 16.12 2.41 8.37
CA MET A 18 16.39 1.47 7.28
C MET A 18 16.35 0.01 7.76
N HIS A 19 16.81 -0.27 8.98
CA HIS A 19 16.76 -1.62 9.56
C HIS A 19 15.33 -2.08 9.86
N MET A 20 14.44 -1.13 10.16
CA MET A 20 13.03 -1.46 10.35
C MET A 20 12.33 -1.77 9.03
N VAL A 21 12.68 -1.04 7.97
CA VAL A 21 12.24 -1.34 6.59
C VAL A 21 12.77 -2.70 6.16
N GLU A 22 14.05 -3.00 6.38
CA GLU A 22 14.66 -4.30 6.06
C GLU A 22 13.96 -5.46 6.76
N ARG A 23 13.64 -5.30 8.06
CA ARG A 23 12.83 -6.27 8.81
C ARG A 23 11.47 -6.50 8.14
N ASN A 24 10.79 -5.43 7.74
CA ASN A 24 9.47 -5.54 7.09
C ASN A 24 9.57 -6.21 5.71
N VAL A 25 10.56 -5.85 4.89
CA VAL A 25 10.88 -6.51 3.61
C VAL A 25 11.10 -8.01 3.84
N MET A 26 11.89 -8.36 4.84
CA MET A 26 12.20 -9.74 5.19
C MET A 26 10.97 -10.51 5.69
N ALA A 27 10.06 -9.87 6.43
CA ALA A 27 8.81 -10.49 6.85
C ALA A 27 7.84 -10.70 5.67
N TYR A 28 7.82 -9.76 4.72
CA TYR A 28 6.90 -9.79 3.58
C TYR A 28 7.33 -10.71 2.44
N ARG A 29 8.57 -11.20 2.45
CA ARG A 29 9.13 -12.07 1.38
C ARG A 29 8.27 -13.30 1.06
N HIS A 30 7.50 -13.79 2.03
CA HIS A 30 6.68 -14.99 1.89
C HIS A 30 5.21 -14.70 1.55
N ASN A 31 4.78 -13.44 1.67
CA ASN A 31 3.39 -13.04 1.45
C ASN A 31 3.07 -12.65 -0.01
N TRP A 32 3.99 -12.90 -0.94
CA TRP A 32 3.85 -12.52 -2.35
C TRP A 32 2.65 -13.17 -3.05
N ILE A 33 2.25 -14.36 -2.60
CA ILE A 33 1.07 -15.08 -3.12
C ILE A 33 -0.22 -14.32 -2.85
N VAL A 34 -0.35 -13.67 -1.68
CA VAL A 34 -1.55 -12.89 -1.33
C VAL A 34 -1.68 -11.68 -2.25
N ILE A 35 -0.56 -11.00 -2.51
CA ILE A 35 -0.49 -9.87 -3.45
C ILE A 35 -0.92 -10.28 -4.84
N LEU A 36 -0.37 -11.40 -5.32
CA LEU A 36 -0.67 -11.93 -6.63
C LEU A 36 -2.16 -12.31 -6.74
N SER A 37 -2.71 -12.95 -5.70
CA SER A 37 -4.12 -13.38 -5.68
C SER A 37 -5.12 -12.22 -5.80
N GLY A 38 -4.83 -11.07 -5.17
CA GLY A 38 -5.67 -9.87 -5.27
C GLY A 38 -5.68 -9.21 -6.65
N PHE A 39 -4.67 -9.49 -7.49
CA PHE A 39 -4.62 -9.01 -8.86
C PHE A 39 -5.44 -9.87 -9.83
N PHE A 40 -5.64 -11.16 -9.51
CA PHE A 40 -6.36 -12.08 -10.39
C PHE A 40 -7.85 -11.74 -10.51
N GLU A 41 -8.50 -11.29 -9.44
CA GLU A 41 -9.93 -10.96 -9.47
C GLU A 41 -10.29 -9.92 -10.56
N PRO A 42 -9.63 -8.75 -10.63
CA PRO A 42 -9.89 -7.77 -11.70
C PRO A 42 -9.49 -8.24 -13.09
N VAL A 43 -8.43 -9.06 -13.22
CA VAL A 43 -8.05 -9.66 -14.50
C VAL A 43 -9.13 -10.64 -14.98
N LEU A 44 -9.67 -11.46 -14.08
CA LEU A 44 -10.78 -12.37 -14.37
C LEU A 44 -12.06 -11.60 -14.74
N TYR A 45 -12.33 -10.46 -14.09
CA TYR A 45 -13.42 -9.56 -14.48
C TYR A 45 -13.23 -8.99 -15.89
N LEU A 46 -12.02 -8.53 -16.23
CA LEU A 46 -11.72 -8.07 -17.60
C LEU A 46 -11.84 -9.18 -18.63
N LEU A 47 -11.43 -10.41 -18.28
CA LEU A 47 -11.56 -11.57 -19.15
C LEU A 47 -13.04 -11.90 -19.39
N GLY A 48 -13.86 -11.93 -18.34
CA GLY A 48 -15.31 -12.14 -18.46
C GLY A 48 -16.01 -11.05 -19.28
N ILE A 49 -15.66 -9.78 -19.04
CA ILE A 49 -16.19 -8.64 -19.81
C ILE A 49 -15.71 -8.70 -21.27
N GLY A 50 -14.46 -9.03 -21.52
CA GLY A 50 -13.88 -9.12 -22.85
C GLY A 50 -14.52 -10.21 -23.70
N PHE A 51 -14.76 -11.40 -23.12
CA PHE A 51 -15.42 -12.51 -23.82
C PHE A 51 -16.94 -12.37 -23.91
N GLY A 52 -17.60 -11.69 -22.96
CA GLY A 52 -19.06 -11.55 -22.92
C GLY A 52 -19.60 -10.20 -23.39
N LEU A 53 -19.23 -9.12 -22.70
CA LEU A 53 -19.76 -7.77 -22.95
C LEU A 53 -19.07 -7.08 -24.14
N GLY A 54 -17.82 -7.43 -24.44
CA GLY A 54 -17.03 -6.88 -25.55
C GLY A 54 -17.66 -7.14 -26.93
N SER A 55 -18.42 -8.23 -27.09
CA SER A 55 -19.19 -8.50 -28.31
C SER A 55 -20.52 -7.73 -28.38
N LEU A 56 -21.03 -7.25 -27.24
CA LEU A 56 -22.30 -6.51 -27.14
C LEU A 56 -22.08 -4.98 -27.18
N VAL A 57 -20.95 -4.50 -26.65
CA VAL A 57 -20.56 -3.08 -26.63
C VAL A 57 -19.13 -2.95 -27.19
N PRO A 58 -18.98 -2.85 -28.53
CA PRO A 58 -17.67 -2.91 -29.16
C PRO A 58 -16.80 -1.69 -28.86
N ALA A 59 -17.41 -0.52 -28.70
CA ALA A 59 -16.68 0.73 -28.66
C ALA A 59 -17.41 1.78 -27.81
N VAL A 60 -16.64 2.46 -26.94
CA VAL A 60 -17.09 3.57 -26.10
C VAL A 60 -16.46 4.85 -26.65
N SER A 61 -17.28 5.87 -26.89
CA SER A 61 -16.80 7.20 -27.25
C SER A 61 -16.23 7.88 -26.01
N THR A 62 -14.94 8.15 -26.01
CA THR A 62 -14.27 8.93 -24.96
C THR A 62 -14.26 10.41 -25.32
N GLY A 63 -14.26 11.28 -24.31
CA GLY A 63 -14.21 12.72 -24.51
C GLY A 63 -13.04 13.10 -25.43
N GLY A 64 -13.33 13.77 -26.55
CA GLY A 64 -12.34 14.09 -27.59
C GLY A 64 -12.54 13.38 -28.94
N GLY A 65 -13.57 12.52 -29.08
CA GLY A 65 -13.90 11.88 -30.36
C GLY A 65 -13.13 10.58 -30.65
N HIS A 66 -12.34 10.09 -29.68
CA HIS A 66 -11.66 8.80 -29.77
C HIS A 66 -12.57 7.67 -29.30
N THR A 67 -12.61 6.57 -30.04
CA THR A 67 -13.34 5.36 -29.64
C THR A 67 -12.37 4.32 -29.10
N VAL A 68 -12.62 3.84 -27.89
CA VAL A 68 -11.83 2.78 -27.25
C VAL A 68 -12.72 1.58 -26.95
N SER A 69 -12.14 0.38 -26.89
CA SER A 69 -12.89 -0.80 -26.45
C SER A 69 -13.34 -0.63 -25.00
N TYR A 70 -14.50 -1.20 -24.67
CA TYR A 70 -15.03 -1.16 -23.29
C TYR A 70 -14.02 -1.75 -22.28
N ALA A 71 -13.27 -2.78 -22.68
CA ALA A 71 -12.21 -3.35 -21.87
C ALA A 71 -11.09 -2.34 -21.54
N MET A 72 -10.65 -1.52 -22.52
CA MET A 72 -9.62 -0.50 -22.30
C MET A 72 -10.11 0.67 -21.46
N PHE A 73 -11.42 0.95 -21.49
CA PHE A 73 -12.04 1.96 -20.62
C PHE A 73 -12.11 1.51 -19.15
N VAL A 74 -12.44 0.23 -18.91
CA VAL A 74 -12.64 -0.32 -17.56
C VAL A 74 -11.33 -0.78 -16.90
N ALA A 75 -10.34 -1.21 -17.69
CA ALA A 75 -9.04 -1.68 -17.19
C ALA A 75 -8.36 -0.74 -16.18
N PRO A 76 -8.20 0.58 -16.43
CA PRO A 76 -7.55 1.47 -15.47
C PRO A 76 -8.35 1.63 -14.17
N ALA A 77 -9.68 1.60 -14.22
CA ALA A 77 -10.51 1.66 -13.03
C ALA A 77 -10.31 0.42 -12.14
N LEU A 78 -10.28 -0.76 -12.76
CA LEU A 78 -10.04 -2.01 -12.05
C LEU A 78 -8.63 -2.07 -11.45
N MET A 79 -7.60 -1.60 -12.17
CA MET A 79 -6.24 -1.50 -11.62
C MET A 79 -6.18 -0.55 -10.42
N ALA A 80 -6.86 0.59 -10.48
CA ALA A 80 -6.93 1.54 -9.37
C ALA A 80 -7.62 0.90 -8.14
N THR A 81 -8.71 0.15 -8.34
CA THR A 81 -9.38 -0.58 -7.25
C THR A 81 -8.48 -1.65 -6.63
N SER A 82 -7.72 -2.41 -7.41
CA SER A 82 -6.74 -3.38 -6.87
C SER A 82 -5.68 -2.71 -6.01
N ALA A 83 -5.10 -1.61 -6.50
CA ALA A 83 -4.07 -0.87 -5.78
C ALA A 83 -4.62 -0.30 -4.46
N MET A 84 -5.83 0.26 -4.48
CA MET A 84 -6.51 0.76 -3.30
C MET A 84 -6.76 -0.35 -2.28
N ASN A 85 -7.25 -1.52 -2.70
CA ASN A 85 -7.49 -2.65 -1.80
C ASN A 85 -6.19 -3.11 -1.10
N GLY A 86 -5.07 -3.15 -1.83
CA GLY A 86 -3.76 -3.45 -1.24
C GLY A 86 -3.33 -2.42 -0.19
N ALA A 87 -3.47 -1.13 -0.51
CA ALA A 87 -3.11 -0.03 0.39
C ALA A 87 -3.98 -0.01 1.67
N VAL A 88 -5.29 -0.28 1.54
CA VAL A 88 -6.22 -0.35 2.69
C VAL A 88 -5.86 -1.53 3.60
N TYR A 89 -5.53 -2.69 3.03
CA TYR A 89 -5.15 -3.86 3.80
C TYR A 89 -3.86 -3.64 4.61
N GLU A 90 -2.87 -2.98 4.02
CA GLU A 90 -1.60 -2.67 4.72
C GLU A 90 -1.82 -1.61 5.80
N SER A 91 -2.51 -0.51 5.47
CA SER A 91 -2.70 0.62 6.38
C SER A 91 -3.63 0.31 7.56
N THR A 92 -4.60 -0.59 7.35
CA THR A 92 -5.59 -0.93 8.38
C THR A 92 -5.24 -2.25 9.04
N SER A 93 -5.32 -3.35 8.28
CA SER A 93 -5.27 -4.70 8.85
C SER A 93 -3.86 -5.09 9.29
N ASN A 94 -2.85 -4.86 8.46
CA ASN A 94 -1.46 -5.21 8.79
C ASN A 94 -0.92 -4.33 9.93
N PHE A 95 -1.13 -3.02 9.84
CA PHE A 95 -0.72 -2.08 10.88
C PHE A 95 -1.39 -2.37 12.23
N PHE A 96 -2.72 -2.58 12.24
CA PHE A 96 -3.44 -2.92 13.46
C PHE A 96 -2.98 -4.25 14.04
N TYR A 97 -2.69 -5.25 13.20
CA TYR A 97 -2.19 -6.54 13.66
C TYR A 97 -0.83 -6.42 14.35
N LYS A 98 0.10 -5.65 13.76
CA LYS A 98 1.41 -5.33 14.35
C LYS A 98 1.29 -4.60 15.69
N LEU A 99 0.30 -3.74 15.83
CA LEU A 99 0.04 -2.98 17.06
C LEU A 99 -0.62 -3.81 18.16
N ARG A 100 -1.69 -4.53 17.85
CA ARG A 100 -2.56 -5.13 18.86
C ARG A 100 -2.23 -6.59 19.18
N TYR A 101 -1.89 -7.38 18.16
CA TYR A 101 -1.73 -8.83 18.31
C TYR A 101 -0.27 -9.24 18.34
N ALA A 102 0.49 -8.88 17.30
CA ALA A 102 1.90 -9.23 17.21
C ALA A 102 2.79 -8.40 18.16
N LYS A 103 2.24 -7.34 18.78
CA LYS A 103 2.92 -6.47 19.76
C LYS A 103 4.31 -6.03 19.29
N THR A 104 4.44 -5.84 17.98
CA THR A 104 5.74 -5.60 17.35
C THR A 104 6.29 -4.25 17.77
N PHE A 105 5.42 -3.24 17.90
CA PHE A 105 5.83 -1.94 18.41
C PHE A 105 6.28 -2.00 19.87
N GLU A 106 5.65 -2.84 20.72
CA GLU A 106 6.09 -3.07 22.11
C GLU A 106 7.49 -3.71 22.16
N ALA A 107 7.81 -4.62 21.24
CA ALA A 107 9.14 -5.20 21.14
C ALA A 107 10.18 -4.18 20.62
N VAL A 108 9.80 -3.31 19.68
CA VAL A 108 10.71 -2.31 19.09
C VAL A 108 11.11 -1.25 20.13
N ILE A 109 10.19 -0.79 20.98
CA ILE A 109 10.52 0.18 22.04
C ILE A 109 11.45 -0.37 23.13
N GLN A 110 11.62 -1.70 23.21
CA GLN A 110 12.59 -2.33 24.12
C GLN A 110 14.01 -2.36 23.53
N THR A 111 14.15 -2.09 22.23
CA THR A 111 15.46 -2.00 21.55
C THR A 111 15.97 -0.56 21.57
N PRO A 112 17.27 -0.30 21.32
CA PRO A 112 17.80 1.07 21.25
C PRO A 112 17.34 1.87 20.02
N VAL A 113 16.31 1.44 19.29
CA VAL A 113 15.71 2.17 18.17
C VAL A 113 14.75 3.23 18.72
N GLY A 114 14.88 4.47 18.26
CA GLY A 114 13.97 5.55 18.66
C GLY A 114 12.55 5.35 18.11
N VAL A 115 11.54 5.83 18.83
CA VAL A 115 10.13 5.74 18.41
C VAL A 115 9.90 6.46 17.07
N GLU A 116 10.56 7.59 16.87
CA GLU A 116 10.51 8.36 15.62
C GLU A 116 11.11 7.58 14.45
N ASP A 117 12.26 6.94 14.64
CA ASP A 117 12.91 6.11 13.62
C ASP A 117 12.04 4.89 13.25
N ALA A 118 11.37 4.29 14.24
CA ALA A 118 10.45 3.18 14.01
C ALA A 118 9.18 3.63 13.27
N ALA A 119 8.59 4.76 13.67
CA ALA A 119 7.42 5.30 12.97
C ALA A 119 7.76 5.63 11.51
N LEU A 120 8.92 6.26 11.25
CA LEU A 120 9.38 6.57 9.91
C LEU A 120 9.65 5.30 9.09
N GLY A 121 10.27 4.27 9.67
CA GLY A 121 10.52 3.00 8.99
C GLY A 121 9.23 2.29 8.58
N GLU A 122 8.20 2.32 9.43
CA GLU A 122 6.90 1.74 9.10
C GLU A 122 6.15 2.54 8.02
N VAL A 123 6.20 3.89 8.08
CA VAL A 123 5.60 4.75 7.05
C VAL A 123 6.29 4.56 5.70
N ILE A 124 7.63 4.51 5.68
CA ILE A 124 8.40 4.24 4.45
C ILE A 124 8.02 2.87 3.88
N TRP A 125 7.88 1.85 4.73
CA TRP A 125 7.45 0.52 4.31
C TRP A 125 6.03 0.54 3.71
N ALA A 126 5.08 1.22 4.38
CA ALA A 126 3.70 1.31 3.93
C ALA A 126 3.55 2.03 2.58
N VAL A 127 4.44 2.98 2.26
CA VAL A 127 4.45 3.69 0.97
C VAL A 127 5.16 2.88 -0.13
N MET A 128 6.17 2.09 0.23
CA MET A 128 6.97 1.33 -0.74
C MET A 128 6.26 0.08 -1.27
N ARG A 129 5.40 -0.52 -0.46
CA ARG A 129 4.78 -1.83 -0.69
C ARG A 129 3.57 -1.75 -1.61
#